data_AF-A0AAV6TNX1-F1
#
_entry.id   AF-A0AAV6TNX1-F1
#
_cell.length_a   1.000
_cell.length_b   1.000
_cell.length_c   1.000
_cell.angle_alpha   90.00
_cell.angle_beta   90.00
_cell.angle_gamma   90.00
#
_symmetry.space_group_name_H-M   'P 1'
#
loop_
_entity.id
_entity.type
_entity.pdbx_description
1 polymer ?
#
loop_
_entity_poly.entity_id
_entity_poly.type
_entity_poly.pdbx_seq_one_letter_code
_entity_poly.pdbx_strand_id
1 'polypeptide(L)'
;MAVTRSQAHREKERTNGKVKLGKEIETDQGEFRVIPEEVRPELQLPVASGSKSQLVQIDSATFCREQKLCTDLKCIWEKVGEGISTEFVEEKGLLFRKTRDHMGTERKQVLVPAGYRKAILSLCHEGLGGHTGVTKTKDKLLRYYYWSQCTKDADVFVKTCEPCQRVGKAQETRKAPLKLVPIIKEVFSRVCIDTVGLLPCSGKGSPGYCSMCGIKIPRGGAGGRHSVRDGCIAAYF
;
A
#
# COMPACT_ATOMS: atom_id res chain seq x y z
N MET A 1 13.26 17.84 31.75
CA MET A 1 11.79 17.77 31.79
C MET A 1 11.23 19.11 31.36
N ALA A 2 10.40 19.16 30.33
CA ALA A 2 9.62 20.35 29.98
C ALA A 2 8.34 19.88 29.29
N VAL A 3 7.24 19.94 30.02
CA VAL A 3 5.87 19.69 29.55
C VAL A 3 5.26 21.06 29.26
N THR A 4 4.69 21.24 28.08
CA THR A 4 4.07 22.50 27.64
C THR A 4 2.68 22.69 28.25
N ARG A 5 2.44 23.94 28.63
CA ARG A 5 1.32 24.47 29.41
C ARG A 5 -0.04 24.39 28.70
N SER A 6 -1.07 24.30 29.55
CA SER A 6 -2.41 24.87 29.37
C SER A 6 -3.51 23.96 28.79
N GLN A 7 -3.96 23.01 29.61
CA GLN A 7 -5.39 22.93 29.90
C GLN A 7 -5.68 23.77 31.15
N ALA A 8 -6.50 24.81 31.03
CA ALA A 8 -7.21 25.40 32.16
C ALA A 8 -8.40 26.24 31.66
N HIS A 9 -9.55 26.03 32.33
CA HIS A 9 -10.80 26.79 32.31
C HIS A 9 -11.74 26.59 31.10
N ARG A 10 -12.85 25.86 31.16
CA ARG A 10 -14.00 25.75 32.10
C ARG A 10 -15.12 26.78 31.85
N GLU A 11 -16.22 26.23 31.33
CA GLU A 11 -17.66 26.55 31.41
C GLU A 11 -18.28 27.84 30.83
N LYS A 12 -19.27 27.59 29.94
CA LYS A 12 -20.60 28.22 29.73
C LYS A 12 -20.67 29.71 29.41
N GLU A 13 -21.25 30.02 28.24
CA GLU A 13 -22.48 30.84 28.13
C GLU A 13 -23.31 30.42 26.90
N ARG A 14 -24.62 30.20 27.12
CA ARG A 14 -25.67 30.18 26.09
C ARG A 14 -26.05 31.64 25.82
N THR A 15 -26.34 32.03 24.58
CA THR A 15 -27.55 32.79 24.22
C THR A 15 -27.70 32.99 22.70
N ASN A 16 -28.93 33.32 22.36
CA ASN A 16 -29.68 33.26 21.11
C ASN A 16 -29.26 34.32 20.05
N GLY A 17 -29.37 34.03 18.75
CA GLY A 17 -28.95 34.96 17.70
C GLY A 17 -29.42 34.65 16.27
N LYS A 18 -30.73 34.79 16.05
CA LYS A 18 -31.45 35.12 14.80
C LYS A 18 -30.57 35.44 13.56
N VAL A 19 -30.60 34.62 12.50
CA VAL A 19 -30.08 35.00 11.16
C VAL A 19 -31.22 35.16 10.17
N LYS A 20 -31.23 36.34 9.53
CA LYS A 20 -32.24 36.84 8.59
C LYS A 20 -32.08 36.26 7.19
N LEU A 21 -33.22 36.25 6.52
CA LEU A 21 -33.56 35.91 5.15
C LEU A 21 -32.80 36.70 4.07
N GLY A 22 -32.37 35.97 3.02
CA GLY A 22 -32.52 36.35 1.61
C GLY A 22 -31.44 37.21 0.96
N LYS A 23 -30.75 36.63 -0.04
CA LYS A 23 -30.64 37.22 -1.38
C LYS A 23 -30.38 36.14 -2.43
N GLU A 24 -31.19 36.20 -3.46
CA GLU A 24 -31.28 35.31 -4.62
C GLU A 24 -30.01 35.38 -5.49
N ILE A 25 -29.63 34.25 -6.08
CA ILE A 25 -28.63 34.19 -7.15
C ILE A 25 -29.33 33.56 -8.35
N GLU A 26 -29.36 34.31 -9.45
CA GLU A 26 -29.96 33.97 -10.73
C GLU A 26 -29.42 32.68 -11.32
N THR A 27 -30.33 31.88 -11.90
CA THR A 27 -30.03 30.60 -12.55
C THR A 27 -29.52 30.82 -13.96
N ASP A 28 -28.26 30.42 -14.21
CA ASP A 28 -27.74 30.24 -15.56
C ASP A 28 -28.34 28.97 -16.18
N GLN A 29 -28.98 29.13 -17.32
CA GLN A 29 -29.69 28.08 -18.06
C GLN A 29 -28.67 27.21 -18.82
N GLY A 30 -27.95 26.36 -18.09
CA GLY A 30 -27.20 25.25 -18.66
C GLY A 30 -28.11 24.04 -18.88
N GLU A 31 -28.55 23.82 -20.12
CA GLU A 31 -29.34 22.67 -20.53
C GLU A 31 -28.57 21.35 -20.23
N PHE A 32 -29.00 20.63 -19.19
CA PHE A 32 -28.45 19.34 -18.84
C PHE A 32 -29.04 18.26 -19.75
N ARG A 33 -28.26 17.81 -20.75
CA ARG A 33 -28.62 16.67 -21.59
C ARG A 33 -28.61 15.38 -20.76
N VAL A 34 -29.80 14.90 -20.39
CA VAL A 34 -29.99 13.55 -19.86
C VAL A 34 -29.73 12.56 -20.99
N ILE A 35 -28.65 11.78 -20.89
CA ILE A 35 -28.38 10.67 -21.81
C ILE A 35 -29.39 9.55 -21.47
N PRO A 36 -30.19 9.04 -22.43
CA PRO A 36 -31.10 7.93 -22.20
C PRO A 36 -30.38 6.70 -21.64
N GLU A 37 -31.06 5.99 -20.75
CA GLU A 37 -30.55 4.90 -19.92
C GLU A 37 -29.99 3.70 -20.71
N GLU A 38 -30.28 3.61 -22.01
CA GLU A 38 -30.05 2.41 -22.82
C GLU A 38 -28.66 2.29 -23.49
N VAL A 39 -27.70 3.16 -23.18
CA VAL A 39 -26.30 2.98 -23.65
C VAL A 39 -25.30 3.09 -22.50
N ARG A 40 -25.55 2.38 -21.40
CA ARG A 40 -24.45 1.92 -20.55
C ARG A 40 -23.97 0.61 -21.15
N PRO A 41 -22.78 0.53 -21.76
CA PRO A 41 -22.18 -0.77 -21.99
C PRO A 41 -22.09 -1.44 -20.62
N GLU A 42 -22.68 -2.62 -20.48
CA GLU A 42 -22.47 -3.46 -19.31
C GLU A 42 -20.95 -3.49 -19.06
N LEU A 43 -20.53 -2.92 -17.94
CA LEU A 43 -19.18 -3.09 -17.45
C LEU A 43 -19.06 -4.57 -17.09
N GLN A 44 -18.70 -5.39 -18.07
CA GLN A 44 -18.26 -6.74 -17.85
C GLN A 44 -16.98 -6.62 -17.02
N LEU A 45 -17.15 -6.74 -15.71
CA LEU A 45 -16.03 -6.88 -14.80
C LEU A 45 -15.21 -8.06 -15.32
N PRO A 46 -13.91 -7.88 -15.60
CA PRO A 46 -13.08 -9.00 -16.03
C PRO A 46 -13.25 -10.11 -15.00
N VAL A 47 -13.48 -11.33 -15.47
CA VAL A 47 -13.51 -12.52 -14.61
C VAL A 47 -12.25 -12.44 -13.76
N ALA A 48 -12.42 -12.40 -12.43
CA ALA A 48 -11.31 -12.31 -11.51
C ALA A 48 -10.39 -13.50 -11.75
N SER A 49 -9.38 -13.32 -12.59
CA SER A 49 -8.32 -14.29 -12.89
C SER A 49 -7.26 -14.29 -11.80
N GLY A 50 -7.52 -13.60 -10.68
CA GLY A 50 -6.80 -13.84 -9.44
C GLY A 50 -7.05 -15.27 -9.04
N SER A 51 -6.04 -16.12 -9.24
CA SER A 51 -5.92 -17.47 -8.72
C SER A 51 -6.68 -17.57 -7.41
N LYS A 52 -7.88 -18.16 -7.45
CA LYS A 52 -8.69 -18.39 -6.24
C LYS A 52 -7.76 -19.14 -5.29
N SER A 53 -7.52 -18.60 -4.10
CA SER A 53 -6.77 -19.29 -3.05
C SER A 53 -7.41 -20.66 -2.86
N GLN A 54 -6.83 -21.68 -3.50
CA GLN A 54 -7.39 -23.02 -3.50
C GLN A 54 -7.31 -23.48 -2.05
N LEU A 55 -8.46 -23.55 -1.38
CA LEU A 55 -8.53 -24.09 -0.04
C LEU A 55 -7.92 -25.48 -0.10
N VAL A 56 -6.95 -25.74 0.79
CA VAL A 56 -6.25 -27.01 0.81
C VAL A 56 -7.27 -28.06 1.24
N GLN A 57 -7.78 -28.83 0.27
CA GLN A 57 -8.74 -29.90 0.51
C GLN A 57 -7.97 -31.05 1.17
N ILE A 58 -8.06 -31.15 2.50
CA ILE A 58 -7.36 -32.17 3.28
C ILE A 58 -8.35 -32.77 4.27
N ASP A 59 -8.45 -34.09 4.25
CA ASP A 59 -9.20 -34.83 5.27
C ASP A 59 -8.48 -34.81 6.61
N SER A 60 -9.24 -34.62 7.69
CA SER A 60 -8.71 -34.58 9.05
C SER A 60 -7.87 -35.84 9.38
N ALA A 61 -8.34 -37.03 8.99
CA ALA A 61 -7.62 -38.29 9.22
C ALA A 61 -6.27 -38.34 8.49
N THR A 62 -6.23 -37.85 7.24
CA THR A 62 -5.00 -37.77 6.44
C THR A 62 -4.00 -36.82 7.08
N PHE A 63 -4.46 -35.66 7.54
CA PHE A 63 -3.62 -34.69 8.24
C PHE A 63 -3.04 -35.25 9.54
N CYS A 64 -3.85 -35.92 10.37
CA CYS A 64 -3.38 -36.58 11.59
C CYS A 64 -2.25 -37.59 11.30
N ARG A 65 -2.43 -38.42 10.26
CA ARG A 65 -1.43 -39.42 9.86
C ARG A 65 -0.11 -38.75 9.46
N GLU A 66 -0.17 -37.73 8.62
CA GLU A 66 1.03 -37.02 8.17
C GLU A 66 1.74 -36.27 9.30
N GLN A 67 0.98 -35.74 10.26
CA GLN A 67 1.53 -35.10 11.44
C GLN A 67 2.29 -36.08 12.35
N LYS A 68 1.84 -37.33 12.46
CA LYS A 68 2.55 -38.39 13.20
C LYS A 68 3.79 -38.91 12.45
N LEU A 69 3.75 -38.92 11.12
CA LEU A 69 4.88 -39.36 10.28
C LEU A 69 5.99 -38.30 10.18
N CYS A 70 5.69 -37.03 10.45
CA CYS A 70 6.63 -35.93 10.30
C CYS A 70 7.79 -36.03 11.31
N THR A 71 9.02 -36.15 10.82
CA THR A 71 10.25 -36.24 11.63
C THR A 71 10.43 -35.07 12.57
N ASP A 72 10.11 -33.86 12.10
CA ASP A 72 10.27 -32.61 12.87
C ASP A 72 9.37 -32.56 14.12
N LEU A 73 8.26 -33.31 14.09
CA LEU A 73 7.25 -33.30 15.14
C LEU A 73 7.40 -34.47 16.12
N LYS A 74 8.19 -35.51 15.79
CA LYS A 74 8.37 -36.71 16.63
C LYS A 74 8.80 -36.39 18.06
N CYS A 75 9.83 -35.54 18.20
CA CYS A 75 10.32 -35.11 19.51
C CYS A 75 9.25 -34.37 20.33
N ILE A 76 8.32 -33.67 19.67
CA ILE A 76 7.24 -32.95 20.37
C ILE A 76 6.15 -33.94 20.81
N TRP A 77 5.83 -34.94 19.97
CA TRP A 77 4.92 -36.02 20.33
C TRP A 77 5.37 -36.78 21.57
N GLU A 78 6.65 -37.15 21.65
CA GLU A 78 7.24 -37.83 22.81
C GLU A 78 7.11 -36.98 24.08
N LYS A 79 7.47 -35.70 24.02
CA LYS A 79 7.35 -34.76 25.15
C LYS A 79 5.93 -34.58 25.67
N VAL A 80 4.94 -34.67 24.79
CA VAL A 80 3.52 -34.61 25.18
C VAL A 80 3.09 -35.93 25.83
N GLY A 81 3.55 -37.07 25.31
CA GLY A 81 3.28 -38.39 25.90
C GLY A 81 3.88 -38.58 27.29
N GLU A 82 5.07 -38.02 27.52
CA GLU A 82 5.74 -38.04 28.83
C GLU A 82 5.19 -37.00 29.83
N GLY A 83 4.27 -36.13 29.40
CA GLY A 83 3.69 -35.08 30.25
C GLY A 83 4.67 -33.96 30.63
N ILE A 84 5.81 -33.87 29.94
CA ILE A 84 6.90 -32.92 30.26
C ILE A 84 6.55 -31.52 29.75
N SER A 85 5.82 -31.41 28.64
CA SER A 85 5.52 -30.12 28.04
C SER A 85 4.15 -29.57 28.44
N THR A 86 4.15 -28.37 29.02
CA THR A 86 2.91 -27.59 29.27
C THR A 86 2.50 -26.76 28.05
N GLU A 87 3.43 -26.50 27.13
CA GLU A 87 3.23 -25.69 25.93
C GLU A 87 2.53 -26.45 24.80
N PHE A 88 2.66 -27.77 24.74
CA PHE A 88 2.08 -28.61 23.69
C PHE A 88 0.99 -29.53 24.25
N VAL A 89 -0.05 -29.79 23.46
CA VAL A 89 -1.17 -30.63 23.84
C VAL A 89 -1.65 -31.46 22.66
N GLU A 90 -1.98 -32.72 22.91
CA GLU A 90 -2.70 -33.57 21.96
C GLU A 90 -4.21 -33.41 22.17
N GLU A 91 -4.95 -33.15 21.10
CA GLU A 91 -6.41 -33.14 21.11
C GLU A 91 -6.95 -33.79 19.83
N LYS A 92 -7.82 -34.79 19.98
CA LYS A 92 -8.44 -35.54 18.86
C LYS A 92 -7.41 -36.12 17.86
N GLY A 93 -6.25 -36.55 18.36
CA GLY A 93 -5.16 -37.09 17.54
C GLY A 93 -4.32 -36.06 16.79
N LEU A 94 -4.50 -34.76 17.10
CA LEU A 94 -3.73 -33.65 16.56
C LEU A 94 -2.91 -32.96 17.64
N LEU A 95 -1.72 -32.53 17.25
CA LEU A 95 -0.79 -31.78 18.08
C LEU A 95 -1.04 -30.28 17.95
N PHE A 96 -1.21 -29.63 19.10
CA PHE A 96 -1.40 -28.19 19.22
C PHE A 96 -0.35 -27.56 20.13
N ARG A 97 -0.04 -26.30 19.88
CA ARG A 97 0.71 -25.42 20.77
C ARG A 97 -0.25 -24.46 21.47
N LYS A 98 -0.18 -24.39 22.79
CA LYS A 98 -0.87 -23.38 23.59
C LYS A 98 -0.02 -22.11 23.63
N THR A 99 -0.63 -20.99 23.25
CA THR A 99 -0.03 -19.67 23.38
C THR A 99 -0.97 -18.77 24.16
N ARG A 100 -0.42 -17.82 24.89
CA ARG A 100 -1.20 -16.78 25.59
C ARG A 100 -0.92 -15.45 24.94
N ASP A 101 -1.99 -14.74 24.61
CA ASP A 101 -1.87 -13.36 24.14
C ASP A 101 -1.58 -12.41 25.31
N HIS A 102 -1.22 -11.17 24.99
CA HIS A 102 -1.03 -10.08 25.97
C HIS A 102 -2.29 -9.81 26.83
N MET A 103 -3.48 -10.19 26.35
CA MET A 103 -4.75 -10.09 27.09
C MET A 103 -5.03 -11.33 27.98
N GLY A 104 -4.09 -12.28 28.07
CA GLY A 104 -4.27 -13.51 28.84
C GLY A 104 -5.16 -14.57 28.17
N THR A 105 -5.71 -14.29 26.99
CA THR A 105 -6.50 -15.26 26.22
C THR A 105 -5.61 -16.40 25.74
N GLU A 106 -5.99 -17.63 26.07
CA GLU A 106 -5.30 -18.83 25.58
C GLU A 106 -5.78 -19.18 24.18
N ARG A 107 -4.84 -19.38 23.26
CA ARG A 107 -5.09 -19.81 21.88
C ARG A 107 -4.34 -21.10 21.61
N LYS A 108 -4.93 -21.94 20.77
CA LYS A 108 -4.32 -23.18 20.29
C LYS A 108 -3.92 -23.01 18.83
N GLN A 109 -2.67 -23.33 18.52
CA GLN A 109 -2.10 -23.31 17.18
C GLN A 109 -1.85 -24.77 16.74
N VAL A 110 -2.34 -25.17 15.57
CA VAL A 110 -2.09 -26.50 15.01
C VAL A 110 -0.63 -26.61 14.57
N LEU A 111 0.05 -27.71 14.90
CA LEU A 111 1.39 -27.96 14.40
C LEU A 111 1.36 -28.48 12.97
N VAL A 112 2.07 -27.81 12.06
CA VAL A 112 1.97 -28.10 10.63
C VAL A 112 3.11 -29.03 10.17
N PRO A 113 2.79 -30.20 9.57
CA PRO A 113 3.78 -31.08 8.92
C PRO A 113 4.45 -30.40 7.72
N ALA A 114 5.68 -30.79 7.41
CA ALA A 114 6.48 -30.15 6.36
C ALA A 114 5.77 -30.02 4.99
N GLY A 115 5.01 -31.03 4.57
CA GLY A 115 4.30 -31.04 3.28
C GLY A 115 3.27 -29.91 3.11
N TYR A 116 2.65 -29.46 4.21
CA TYR A 116 1.57 -28.47 4.17
C TYR A 116 2.03 -27.02 4.41
N ARG A 117 3.27 -26.83 4.88
CA ARG A 117 3.79 -25.50 5.26
C ARG A 117 3.69 -24.51 4.11
N LYS A 118 4.10 -24.90 2.89
CA LYS A 118 4.06 -24.03 1.71
C LYS A 118 2.64 -23.62 1.33
N ALA A 119 1.70 -24.56 1.37
CA ALA A 119 0.30 -24.29 1.05
C ALA A 119 -0.33 -23.32 2.05
N ILE A 120 -0.06 -23.50 3.35
CA ILE A 120 -0.53 -22.60 4.41
C ILE A 120 0.11 -21.22 4.30
N LEU A 121 1.41 -21.14 3.98
CA LEU A 121 2.08 -19.86 3.73
C LEU A 121 1.44 -19.12 2.54
N SER A 122 1.16 -19.81 1.43
CA SER A 122 0.44 -19.25 0.28
C SER A 122 -0.93 -18.72 0.71
N LEU A 123 -1.71 -19.52 1.44
CA LEU A 123 -3.03 -19.12 1.92
C LEU A 123 -2.98 -17.87 2.82
N CYS A 124 -2.00 -17.81 3.73
CA CYS A 124 -1.83 -16.68 4.64
C CYS A 124 -1.39 -15.41 3.88
N HIS A 125 -0.52 -15.56 2.89
CA HIS A 125 0.03 -14.48 2.09
C HIS A 125 -0.96 -13.93 1.06
N GLU A 126 -1.64 -14.81 0.32
CA GLU A 126 -2.47 -14.53 -0.87
C GLU A 126 -3.98 -14.58 -0.59
N GLY A 127 -4.40 -14.80 0.66
CA GLY A 127 -5.83 -14.92 1.02
C GLY A 127 -6.68 -13.69 0.65
N LEU A 128 -7.90 -13.58 1.19
CA LEU A 128 -8.94 -12.63 0.76
C LEU A 128 -8.52 -11.14 0.58
N GLY A 129 -7.42 -10.69 1.18
CA GLY A 129 -6.88 -9.33 1.03
C GLY A 129 -5.76 -9.17 0.00
N GLY A 130 -5.49 -10.18 -0.83
CA GLY A 130 -4.36 -10.21 -1.76
C GLY A 130 -3.00 -10.36 -1.07
N HIS A 131 -1.93 -10.25 -1.87
CA HIS A 131 -0.53 -10.37 -1.44
C HIS A 131 -0.17 -9.44 -0.27
N THR A 132 -0.24 -9.97 0.96
CA THR A 132 0.02 -9.21 2.19
C THR A 132 1.50 -9.20 2.57
N GLY A 133 1.97 -8.09 3.15
CA GLY A 133 3.35 -7.97 3.64
C GLY A 133 3.68 -8.93 4.77
N VAL A 134 4.98 -9.01 5.10
CA VAL A 134 5.55 -9.97 6.07
C VAL A 134 4.84 -9.96 7.42
N THR A 135 4.64 -8.78 8.03
CA THR A 135 4.04 -8.66 9.37
C THR A 135 2.63 -9.24 9.41
N LYS A 136 1.77 -8.85 8.46
CA LYS A 136 0.39 -9.36 8.39
C LYS A 136 0.35 -10.85 8.10
N THR A 137 1.28 -11.35 7.28
CA THR A 137 1.39 -12.78 6.99
C THR A 137 1.77 -13.57 8.25
N LYS A 138 2.73 -13.07 9.03
CA LYS A 138 3.13 -13.66 10.32
C LYS A 138 1.97 -13.64 11.33
N ASP A 139 1.24 -12.54 11.43
CA ASP A 139 0.12 -12.41 12.36
C ASP A 139 -1.01 -13.39 12.04
N LYS A 140 -1.34 -13.56 10.74
CA LYS A 140 -2.31 -14.58 10.29
C LYS A 140 -1.83 -15.99 10.59
N LEU A 141 -0.57 -16.26 10.28
CA LEU A 141 0.04 -17.57 10.47
C LEU A 141 0.00 -17.99 11.94
N LEU A 142 0.52 -17.14 12.82
CA LEU A 142 0.60 -17.37 14.26
C LEU A 142 -0.77 -17.28 14.95
N ARG A 143 -1.85 -16.95 14.25
CA ARG A 143 -3.18 -17.04 14.86
C ARG A 143 -3.67 -18.49 14.96
N TYR A 144 -3.29 -19.34 14.00
CA TYR A 144 -3.86 -20.70 13.87
C TYR A 144 -2.83 -21.80 13.71
N TYR A 145 -1.60 -21.49 13.27
CA TYR A 145 -0.62 -22.48 12.85
C TYR A 145 0.75 -22.25 13.49
N TYR A 146 1.50 -23.33 13.66
CA TYR A 146 2.86 -23.28 14.19
C TYR A 146 3.74 -24.40 13.62
N TRP A 147 5.02 -24.10 13.45
CA TRP A 147 6.11 -25.08 13.32
C TRP A 147 7.44 -24.39 13.69
N SER A 148 8.51 -25.16 13.79
CA SER A 148 9.85 -24.63 14.06
C SER A 148 10.25 -23.62 12.99
N GLN A 149 10.66 -22.41 13.40
CA GLN A 149 11.08 -21.33 12.49
C GLN A 149 10.00 -20.82 11.51
N CYS A 150 8.71 -21.06 11.78
CA CYS A 150 7.60 -20.61 10.92
C CYS A 150 7.61 -19.11 10.57
N THR A 151 8.10 -18.26 11.47
CA THR A 151 8.25 -16.81 11.23
C THR A 151 9.36 -16.48 10.22
N LYS A 152 10.45 -17.25 10.21
CA LYS A 152 11.52 -17.10 9.21
C LYS A 152 11.05 -17.59 7.85
N ASP A 153 10.35 -18.72 7.81
CA ASP A 153 9.79 -19.27 6.57
C ASP A 153 8.79 -18.29 5.94
N ALA A 154 7.94 -17.66 6.75
CA ALA A 154 7.02 -16.62 6.27
C ALA A 154 7.75 -15.39 5.72
N ASP A 155 8.86 -14.98 6.35
CA ASP A 155 9.67 -13.85 5.88
C ASP A 155 10.30 -14.16 4.51
N VAL A 156 10.91 -15.33 4.37
CA VAL A 156 11.52 -15.79 3.12
C VAL A 156 10.46 -15.94 2.03
N PHE A 157 9.29 -16.52 2.35
CA PHE A 157 8.21 -16.72 1.39
C PHE A 157 7.72 -15.41 0.79
N VAL A 158 7.44 -14.40 1.63
CA VAL A 158 6.96 -13.09 1.13
C VAL A 158 8.06 -12.35 0.35
N LYS A 159 9.33 -12.47 0.77
CA LYS A 159 10.47 -11.87 0.07
C LYS A 159 10.77 -12.52 -1.29
N THR A 160 10.37 -13.76 -1.49
CA THR A 160 10.55 -14.49 -2.76
C THR A 160 9.31 -14.44 -3.66
N CYS A 161 8.22 -13.81 -3.22
CA CYS A 161 7.00 -13.68 -4.01
C CYS A 161 7.17 -12.67 -5.16
N GLU A 162 7.13 -13.16 -6.41
CA GLU A 162 7.37 -12.36 -7.62
C GLU A 162 6.38 -11.17 -7.76
N PRO A 163 5.05 -11.34 -7.61
CA PRO A 163 4.11 -10.22 -7.63
C PRO A 163 4.44 -9.13 -6.60
N CYS A 164 4.84 -9.52 -5.39
CA CYS A 164 5.25 -8.59 -4.34
C CYS A 164 6.56 -7.88 -4.67
N GLN A 165 7.54 -8.58 -5.24
CA GLN A 165 8.82 -7.97 -5.60
C GLN A 165 8.67 -7.00 -6.77
N ARG A 166 7.76 -7.27 -7.71
CA ARG A 166 7.50 -6.40 -8.86
C ARG A 166 6.75 -5.12 -8.49
N VAL A 167 5.76 -5.20 -7.60
CA VAL A 167 4.92 -4.05 -7.19
C VAL A 167 5.48 -3.32 -5.96
N GLY A 168 6.23 -4.04 -5.13
CA GLY A 168 6.81 -3.51 -3.90
C GLY A 168 7.73 -2.34 -4.19
N LYS A 169 7.70 -1.33 -3.29
CA LYS A 169 8.71 -0.28 -3.32
C LYS A 169 10.08 -0.95 -3.21
N ALA A 170 10.98 -0.65 -4.14
CA ALA A 170 12.39 -1.01 -3.98
C ALA A 170 12.80 -0.58 -2.56
N GLN A 171 13.40 -1.50 -1.81
CA GLN A 171 14.07 -1.17 -0.54
C GLN A 171 14.86 0.10 -0.82
N GLU A 172 14.57 1.18 -0.08
CA GLU A 172 15.12 2.50 -0.35
C GLU A 172 16.64 2.39 -0.29
N THR A 173 17.24 2.13 -1.45
CA THR A 173 18.67 2.06 -1.62
C THR A 173 19.14 3.42 -1.16
N ARG A 174 20.06 3.46 -0.19
CA ARG A 174 20.58 4.70 0.38
C ARG A 174 20.78 5.67 -0.77
N LYS A 175 19.92 6.70 -0.86
CA LYS A 175 20.00 7.67 -1.94
C LYS A 175 21.42 8.20 -1.93
N ALA A 176 22.05 8.25 -3.09
CA ALA A 176 23.40 8.79 -3.19
C ALA A 176 23.42 10.14 -2.46
N PRO A 177 24.42 10.40 -1.60
CA PRO A 177 24.49 11.67 -0.89
C PRO A 177 24.40 12.83 -1.89
N LEU A 178 23.52 13.79 -1.61
CA LEU A 178 23.41 15.00 -2.44
C LEU A 178 24.78 15.69 -2.44
N LYS A 179 25.34 15.89 -3.63
CA LYS A 179 26.58 16.68 -3.79
C LYS A 179 26.17 18.12 -4.01
N LEU A 180 26.77 19.04 -3.25
CA LEU A 180 26.60 20.47 -3.51
C LEU A 180 27.15 20.80 -4.90
N VAL A 181 26.40 21.63 -5.63
CA VAL A 181 26.91 22.21 -6.87
C VAL A 181 28.02 23.21 -6.49
N PRO A 182 29.21 23.15 -7.12
CA PRO A 182 30.28 24.10 -6.86
C PRO A 182 29.82 25.55 -7.04
N ILE A 183 30.31 26.44 -6.17
CA ILE A 183 30.05 27.89 -6.27
C ILE A 183 30.67 28.39 -7.57
N ILE A 184 29.84 29.02 -8.39
CA ILE A 184 30.24 29.68 -9.62
C ILE A 184 30.98 30.98 -9.27
N LYS A 185 32.27 31.06 -9.62
CA LYS A 185 33.13 32.23 -9.32
C LYS A 185 33.08 33.32 -10.40
N GLU A 186 32.68 32.94 -11.61
CA GLU A 186 32.69 33.79 -12.79
C GLU A 186 31.30 33.80 -13.43
N VAL A 187 30.84 34.99 -13.81
CA VAL A 187 29.55 35.20 -14.46
C VAL A 187 29.51 34.41 -15.77
N PHE A 188 28.37 33.76 -16.07
CA PHE A 188 28.15 32.93 -17.27
C PHE A 188 29.01 31.66 -17.41
N SER A 189 29.74 31.24 -16.38
CA SER A 189 30.54 30.00 -16.45
C SER A 189 29.69 28.71 -16.43
N ARG A 190 28.44 28.78 -15.95
CA ARG A 190 27.43 27.72 -16.04
C ARG A 190 26.06 28.33 -16.25
N VAL A 191 25.22 27.67 -17.05
CA VAL A 191 23.82 28.07 -17.29
C VAL A 191 22.92 26.87 -17.02
N CYS A 192 21.97 27.03 -16.10
CA CYS A 192 20.93 26.03 -15.84
C CYS A 192 19.68 26.43 -16.64
N ILE A 193 19.29 25.56 -17.57
CA ILE A 193 18.13 25.76 -18.44
C ILE A 193 17.06 24.76 -18.00
N ASP A 194 15.91 25.25 -17.56
CA ASP A 194 14.75 24.42 -17.24
C ASP A 194 13.57 24.81 -18.13
N THR A 195 12.77 23.82 -18.50
CA THR A 195 11.56 24.03 -19.30
C THR A 195 10.35 24.01 -18.39
N VAL A 196 9.60 25.11 -18.37
CA VAL A 196 8.32 25.14 -17.67
C VAL A 196 7.27 24.51 -18.57
N GLY A 197 6.42 23.66 -17.98
CA GLY A 197 5.27 23.07 -18.67
C GLY A 197 4.32 24.13 -19.23
N LEU A 198 3.36 23.71 -20.07
CA LEU A 198 2.43 24.61 -20.76
C LEU A 198 1.76 25.58 -19.78
N LEU A 199 2.07 26.86 -19.91
CA LEU A 199 1.45 27.91 -19.11
C LEU A 199 0.09 28.29 -19.71
N PRO A 200 -0.93 28.60 -18.89
CA PRO A 200 -2.22 29.03 -19.39
C PRO A 200 -2.07 30.31 -20.23
N CYS A 201 -2.61 30.28 -21.45
CA CYS A 201 -2.60 31.46 -22.31
C CYS A 201 -3.45 32.58 -21.69
N SER A 202 -2.84 33.74 -21.46
CA SER A 202 -3.59 34.94 -21.07
C SER A 202 -4.55 35.33 -22.20
N GLY A 203 -5.85 35.35 -21.92
CA GLY A 203 -6.92 35.61 -22.89
C GLY A 203 -7.00 37.06 -23.41
N LYS A 204 -6.10 37.96 -23.01
CA LYS A 204 -6.08 39.35 -23.49
C LYS A 204 -4.66 39.85 -23.76
N GLY A 205 -4.32 39.86 -25.05
CA GLY A 205 -3.64 40.98 -25.70
C GLY A 205 -2.27 41.41 -25.15
N SER A 206 -1.26 40.56 -25.28
CA SER A 206 0.02 40.98 -25.86
C SER A 206 0.78 39.75 -26.38
N PRO A 207 1.29 39.76 -27.62
CA PRO A 207 1.92 38.59 -28.20
C PRO A 207 3.34 38.42 -27.61
N GLY A 208 3.51 37.45 -26.73
CA GLY A 208 4.80 36.81 -26.48
C GLY A 208 5.72 37.47 -25.45
N TYR A 209 5.20 38.00 -24.34
CA TYR A 209 6.02 38.37 -23.19
C TYR A 209 5.80 37.39 -22.04
N CYS A 210 6.72 36.45 -21.85
CA CYS A 210 6.86 35.74 -20.58
C CYS A 210 7.68 36.65 -19.66
N SER A 211 7.05 37.21 -18.63
CA SER A 211 7.68 38.18 -17.72
C SER A 211 8.92 37.67 -16.95
N MET A 212 9.31 36.41 -17.13
CA MET A 212 10.43 35.79 -16.42
C MET A 212 11.59 35.37 -17.33
N CYS A 213 11.41 35.28 -18.66
CA CYS A 213 12.49 34.98 -19.59
C CYS A 213 12.52 36.01 -20.72
N GLY A 214 13.62 36.76 -20.82
CA GLY A 214 13.88 37.75 -21.87
C GLY A 214 14.13 37.15 -23.25
N ILE A 215 13.56 35.97 -23.55
CA ILE A 215 13.75 35.26 -24.82
C ILE A 215 12.52 35.51 -25.70
N LYS A 216 12.75 36.21 -26.81
CA LYS A 216 11.73 36.54 -27.81
C LYS A 216 11.43 35.29 -28.64
N ILE A 217 10.22 34.73 -28.54
CA ILE A 217 9.79 33.62 -29.41
C ILE A 217 9.60 34.17 -30.83
N PRO A 218 10.37 33.71 -31.85
CA PRO A 218 10.17 34.16 -33.22
C PRO A 218 8.84 33.62 -33.75
N ARG A 219 8.02 34.51 -34.33
CA ARG A 219 6.78 34.08 -35.01
C ARG A 219 7.16 33.34 -36.30
N GLY A 220 6.88 32.04 -36.34
CA GLY A 220 6.85 31.28 -37.59
C GLY A 220 5.83 31.90 -38.55
N GLY A 221 6.26 32.16 -39.79
CA GLY A 221 5.43 32.70 -40.86
C GLY A 221 4.22 31.80 -41.14
N ALA A 222 3.12 32.44 -41.53
CA ALA A 222 1.85 31.79 -41.83
C ALA A 222 2.00 30.75 -42.96
N GLY A 223 1.77 29.48 -42.64
CA GLY A 223 1.70 28.42 -43.65
C GLY A 223 2.14 27.04 -43.15
N GLY A 224 1.46 26.46 -42.17
CA GLY A 224 1.67 25.08 -41.78
C GLY A 224 1.04 24.75 -40.44
N ARG A 225 0.14 23.77 -40.39
CA ARG A 225 -0.40 23.19 -39.15
C ARG A 225 0.72 22.47 -38.39
N HIS A 226 1.48 23.22 -37.60
CA HIS A 226 2.39 22.66 -36.61
C HIS A 226 1.73 22.80 -35.24
N SER A 227 1.48 21.64 -34.61
CA SER A 227 1.08 21.53 -33.22
C SER A 227 2.14 22.22 -32.36
N VAL A 228 1.80 23.40 -31.82
CA VAL A 228 2.67 24.17 -30.93
C VAL A 228 2.90 23.33 -29.68
N ARG A 229 4.08 22.69 -29.60
CA ARG A 229 4.59 21.98 -28.42
C ARG A 229 5.73 22.77 -27.77
N ASP A 230 5.64 24.09 -27.79
CA ASP A 230 6.75 24.94 -27.39
C ASP A 230 6.59 25.36 -25.93
N GLY A 231 7.27 24.63 -25.05
CA GLY A 231 7.43 24.98 -23.65
C GLY A 231 8.26 26.25 -23.49
N CYS A 232 7.96 27.07 -22.48
CA CYS A 232 8.76 28.24 -22.18
C CYS A 232 10.07 27.81 -21.50
N ILE A 233 11.20 28.26 -22.03
CA ILE A 233 12.52 28.05 -21.43
C ILE A 233 12.77 29.14 -20.38
N ALA A 234 13.03 28.74 -19.14
CA ALA A 234 13.54 29.60 -18.08
C ALA A 234 15.05 29.34 -17.94
N ALA A 235 15.85 30.38 -18.13
CA ALA A 235 17.28 30.34 -17.86
C ALA A 235 17.55 31.09 -16.55
N TYR A 236 18.22 30.42 -15.61
CA TYR A 236 18.70 31.04 -14.37
C TYR A 236 20.22 31.16 -14.45
N PHE A 237 20.72 32.35 -14.10
CA PHE A 237 22.15 32.70 -14.12
C PHE A 237 22.79 32.48 -12.75
#